data_AF-A0A6I1W213-F1
#
_entry.id   AF-A0A6I1W213-F1
#
_cell.length_a   1.000
_cell.length_b   1.000
_cell.length_c   1.000
_cell.angle_alpha   90.00
_cell.angle_beta   90.00
_cell.angle_gamma   90.00
#
_symmetry.space_group_name_H-M   'P 1'
#
loop_
_entity.id
_entity.type
_entity.pdbx_description
1 polymer ?
#
loop_
_entity_poly.entity_id
_entity_poly.type
_entity_poly.pdbx_seq_one_letter_code
_entity_poly.pdbx_strand_id
1 'polypeptide(L)'
;MRVIVNTPKLLDWAQRYEFARLSEVYSETARRLKEKQQKLALIEVAKATNLRDAKEQARHKQYPSAPPGVSLDENLEFAKSQKAYFSIKGRGFLLSWFYTQVRNKGEWDYKKGQPQYESFGNFNYGAVGTAAGISEAVLLRAAGAAQSLAGTSQAEFDKWWSEAPCGDDPVDQVWIKAGIDYAKSKGY
;
A
#
# COMPACT_ATOMS: atom_id res chain seq x y z
N MET A 1 -34.54 -51.84 42.02
CA MET A 1 -33.28 -51.13 42.35
C MET A 1 -33.50 -49.65 42.06
N ARG A 2 -33.76 -48.82 43.09
CA ARG A 2 -33.92 -47.36 42.91
C ARG A 2 -32.54 -46.72 42.93
N VAL A 3 -32.13 -46.14 41.82
CA VAL A 3 -30.92 -45.31 41.76
C VAL A 3 -31.27 -43.96 42.40
N ILE A 4 -30.76 -43.72 43.62
CA ILE A 4 -30.90 -42.42 44.27
C ILE A 4 -29.82 -41.52 43.68
N VAL A 5 -30.26 -40.57 42.86
CA VAL A 5 -29.36 -39.58 42.27
C VAL A 5 -29.10 -38.49 43.30
N ASN A 6 -27.85 -38.33 43.73
CA ASN A 6 -27.46 -37.30 44.69
C ASN A 6 -27.34 -35.94 43.96
N THR A 7 -28.47 -35.25 43.84
CA THR A 7 -28.66 -34.01 43.07
C THR A 7 -27.68 -32.88 43.44
N PRO A 8 -27.33 -32.61 44.72
CA PRO A 8 -26.33 -31.62 45.08
C PRO A 8 -24.92 -31.90 44.51
N LYS A 9 -24.50 -33.17 44.48
CA LYS A 9 -23.19 -33.55 43.93
C LYS A 9 -23.13 -33.41 42.41
N LEU A 10 -24.25 -33.68 41.72
CA LEU A 10 -24.33 -33.46 40.28
C LEU A 10 -24.29 -31.98 39.92
N LEU A 11 -24.89 -31.11 40.74
CA LEU A 11 -24.88 -29.66 40.52
C LEU A 11 -23.47 -29.07 40.72
N ASP A 12 -22.75 -29.46 41.78
CA ASP A 12 -21.35 -29.05 42.01
C ASP A 12 -20.42 -29.53 40.89
N TRP A 13 -20.58 -30.78 40.43
CA TRP A 13 -19.83 -31.30 39.30
C TRP A 13 -20.10 -30.50 38.00
N ALA A 14 -21.37 -30.21 37.69
CA ALA A 14 -21.75 -29.46 36.51
C ALA A 14 -21.20 -28.02 36.54
N GLN A 15 -21.27 -27.34 37.69
CA GLN A 15 -20.72 -25.99 37.86
C GLN A 15 -19.20 -25.95 37.71
N ARG A 16 -18.47 -26.92 38.27
CA ARG A 16 -17.02 -27.03 38.10
C ARG A 16 -16.64 -27.31 36.64
N TYR A 17 -17.41 -28.15 35.95
CA TYR A 17 -17.17 -28.46 34.55
C TYR A 17 -17.40 -27.24 33.65
N GLU A 18 -18.49 -26.50 33.83
CA GLU A 18 -18.75 -25.26 33.10
C GLU A 18 -17.68 -24.20 33.39
N PHE A 19 -17.27 -24.03 34.65
CA PHE A 19 -16.21 -23.10 35.02
C PHE A 19 -14.86 -23.46 34.39
N ALA A 20 -14.48 -24.75 34.42
CA ALA A 20 -13.26 -25.23 33.79
C ALA A 20 -13.29 -24.97 32.27
N ARG A 21 -14.39 -25.31 31.60
CA ARG A 21 -14.58 -25.07 30.17
C ARG A 21 -14.51 -23.58 29.81
N LEU A 22 -15.18 -22.72 30.58
CA LEU A 22 -15.13 -21.28 30.37
C LEU A 22 -13.71 -20.75 30.58
N SER A 23 -13.02 -21.17 31.65
CA SER A 23 -11.64 -20.76 31.92
C SER A 23 -10.67 -21.16 30.81
N GLU A 24 -10.85 -22.34 30.22
CA GLU A 24 -10.06 -22.82 29.09
C GLU A 24 -10.29 -21.95 27.85
N VAL A 25 -11.56 -21.68 27.50
CA VAL A 25 -11.93 -20.80 26.38
C VAL A 25 -11.38 -19.37 26.59
N TYR A 26 -11.49 -18.81 27.79
CA TYR A 26 -10.93 -17.49 28.12
C TYR A 26 -9.39 -17.49 28.02
N SER A 27 -8.72 -18.53 28.51
CA SER A 27 -7.26 -18.64 28.41
C SER A 27 -6.78 -18.74 26.96
N GLU A 28 -7.50 -19.49 26.12
CA GLU A 28 -7.15 -19.67 24.72
C GLU A 28 -7.41 -18.42 23.89
N THR A 29 -8.53 -17.71 24.15
CA THR A 29 -8.80 -16.42 23.49
C THR A 29 -7.78 -15.35 23.87
N ALA A 30 -7.39 -15.27 25.15
CA ALA A 30 -6.32 -14.36 25.60
C ALA A 30 -4.98 -14.69 24.94
N ARG A 31 -4.64 -15.98 24.81
CA ARG A 31 -3.43 -16.42 24.11
C ARG A 31 -3.47 -16.04 22.62
N ARG A 32 -4.56 -16.31 21.91
CA ARG A 32 -4.75 -15.94 20.49
C ARG A 32 -4.65 -14.43 20.30
N LEU A 33 -5.20 -13.63 21.22
CA LEU A 33 -5.09 -12.17 21.19
C LEU A 33 -3.63 -11.73 21.33
N LYS A 34 -2.89 -12.31 22.30
CA LYS A 34 -1.47 -12.01 22.50
C LYS A 34 -0.63 -12.38 21.27
N GLU A 35 -0.86 -13.55 20.68
CA GLU A 35 -0.20 -13.97 19.43
C GLU A 35 -0.52 -13.02 18.27
N LYS A 36 -1.79 -12.58 18.14
CA LYS A 36 -2.20 -11.59 17.14
C LYS A 36 -1.49 -10.25 17.35
N GLN A 37 -1.42 -9.76 18.59
CA GLN A 37 -0.71 -8.53 18.94
C GLN A 37 0.79 -8.62 18.61
N GLN A 38 1.44 -9.75 18.91
CA GLN A 38 2.84 -9.98 18.55
C GLN A 38 3.05 -9.97 17.04
N LYS A 39 2.18 -10.64 16.27
CA LYS A 39 2.24 -10.63 14.80
C LYS A 39 2.05 -9.21 14.24
N LEU A 40 1.11 -8.44 14.79
CA LEU A 40 0.90 -7.04 14.39
C LEU A 40 2.13 -6.18 14.66
N ALA A 41 2.74 -6.31 15.84
CA ALA A 41 3.96 -5.59 16.19
C ALA A 41 5.13 -5.94 15.24
N LEU A 42 5.29 -7.22 14.88
CA LEU A 42 6.32 -7.65 13.92
C LEU A 42 6.09 -7.05 12.52
N ILE A 43 4.84 -6.98 12.07
CA ILE A 43 4.49 -6.35 10.79
C ILE A 43 4.81 -4.85 10.83
N GLU A 44 4.50 -4.16 11.94
CA GLU A 44 4.77 -2.74 12.10
C GLU A 44 6.28 -2.44 12.08
N VAL A 45 7.07 -3.25 12.78
CA VAL A 45 8.54 -3.15 12.74
C VAL A 45 9.07 -3.41 11.31
N ALA A 46 8.59 -4.45 10.63
CA ALA A 46 9.00 -4.74 9.27
C ALA A 46 8.67 -3.60 8.30
N LYS A 47 7.48 -2.99 8.41
CA LYS A 47 7.09 -1.81 7.62
C LYS A 47 7.99 -0.61 7.91
N ALA A 48 8.30 -0.35 9.19
CA ALA A 48 9.19 0.74 9.57
C ALA A 48 10.62 0.56 9.03
N THR A 49 11.14 -0.67 9.05
CA THR A 49 12.43 -1.01 8.44
C THR A 49 12.42 -0.77 6.94
N ASN A 50 11.42 -1.30 6.23
CA ASN A 50 11.29 -1.10 4.77
C ASN A 50 11.21 0.39 4.41
N LEU A 51 10.47 1.18 5.19
CA LEU A 51 10.39 2.64 4.99
C LEU A 51 11.73 3.32 5.18
N ARG A 52 12.49 2.92 6.21
CA ARG A 52 13.83 3.46 6.44
C ARG A 52 14.76 3.12 5.28
N ASP A 53 14.77 1.86 4.84
CA ASP A 53 15.63 1.38 3.76
C ASP A 53 15.29 2.08 2.44
N ALA A 54 14.00 2.24 2.12
CA ALA A 54 13.56 2.97 0.94
C ALA A 54 14.02 4.44 0.97
N LYS A 55 13.94 5.10 2.13
CA LYS A 55 14.44 6.48 2.29
C LYS A 55 15.96 6.56 2.10
N GLU A 56 16.71 5.62 2.66
CA GLU A 56 18.16 5.56 2.51
C GLU A 56 18.55 5.32 1.03
N GLN A 57 17.91 4.36 0.35
CA GLN A 57 18.13 4.09 -1.07
C GLN A 57 17.81 5.31 -1.94
N ALA A 58 16.64 5.93 -1.76
CA ALA A 58 16.24 7.13 -2.49
C ALA A 58 17.23 8.29 -2.26
N ARG A 59 17.71 8.49 -1.02
CA ARG A 59 18.73 9.49 -0.67
C ARG A 59 20.04 9.25 -1.42
N HIS A 60 20.43 7.99 -1.60
CA HIS A 60 21.62 7.60 -2.35
C HIS A 60 21.40 7.48 -3.86
N LYS A 61 20.21 7.87 -4.37
CA LYS A 61 19.82 7.74 -5.79
C LYS A 61 19.93 6.29 -6.30
N GLN A 62 19.73 5.32 -5.41
CA GLN A 62 19.61 3.91 -5.75
C GLN A 62 18.13 3.62 -6.01
N TYR A 63 17.77 3.46 -7.28
CA TYR A 63 16.39 3.32 -7.70
C TYR A 63 16.00 1.83 -7.88
N PRO A 64 14.71 1.48 -7.75
CA PRO A 64 14.25 0.11 -7.92
C PRO A 64 14.48 -0.40 -9.34
N SER A 65 14.82 -1.67 -9.49
CA SER A 65 15.03 -2.30 -10.80
C SER A 65 13.73 -2.43 -11.58
N ALA A 66 13.78 -2.13 -12.88
CA ALA A 66 12.67 -2.34 -13.80
C ALA A 66 12.46 -3.85 -14.10
N PRO A 67 11.22 -4.26 -14.43
CA PRO A 67 10.97 -5.59 -15.00
C PRO A 67 11.77 -5.81 -16.30
N PRO A 68 12.09 -7.06 -16.65
CA PRO A 68 12.74 -7.37 -17.92
C PRO A 68 11.95 -6.82 -19.11
N GLY A 69 12.64 -6.11 -20.01
CA GLY A 69 12.04 -5.50 -21.20
C GLY A 69 11.35 -4.15 -20.97
N VAL A 70 11.34 -3.62 -19.74
CA VAL A 70 10.83 -2.28 -19.44
C VAL A 70 11.97 -1.28 -19.38
N SER A 71 11.88 -0.22 -20.17
CA SER A 71 12.82 0.90 -20.16
C SER A 71 12.18 2.15 -19.57
N LEU A 72 12.75 2.65 -18.47
CA LEU A 72 12.29 3.89 -17.84
C LEU A 72 12.48 5.10 -18.76
N ASP A 73 13.59 5.16 -19.50
CA ASP A 73 13.87 6.28 -20.39
C ASP A 73 12.88 6.30 -21.57
N GLU A 74 12.48 5.14 -22.09
CA GLU A 74 11.41 5.05 -23.10
C GLU A 74 10.06 5.49 -22.54
N ASN A 75 9.73 5.10 -21.31
CA ASN A 75 8.53 5.56 -20.63
C ASN A 75 8.50 7.08 -20.46
N LEU A 76 9.63 7.69 -20.08
CA LEU A 76 9.75 9.14 -19.90
C LEU A 76 9.59 9.90 -21.22
N GLU A 77 10.26 9.44 -22.28
CA GLU A 77 10.12 10.04 -23.61
C GLU A 77 8.70 9.88 -24.15
N PHE A 78 8.09 8.70 -23.95
CA PHE A 78 6.69 8.49 -24.33
C PHE A 78 5.77 9.46 -23.57
N ALA A 79 5.91 9.59 -22.25
CA ALA A 79 5.11 10.52 -21.45
C ALA A 79 5.29 11.98 -21.87
N LYS A 80 6.52 12.41 -22.16
CA LYS A 80 6.83 13.75 -22.69
C LYS A 80 6.19 13.99 -24.05
N SER A 81 6.18 13.00 -24.93
CA SER A 81 5.50 13.11 -26.23
C SER A 81 3.98 13.36 -26.07
N GLN A 82 3.36 12.75 -25.05
CA GLN A 82 1.95 12.97 -24.74
C GLN A 82 1.68 14.37 -24.20
N LYS A 83 2.59 14.93 -23.38
CA LYS A 83 2.52 16.35 -22.96
C LYS A 83 2.43 17.27 -24.16
N ALA A 84 3.28 17.06 -25.18
CA ALA A 84 3.27 17.83 -26.41
C ALA A 84 1.96 17.63 -27.20
N TYR A 85 1.51 16.38 -27.37
CA TYR A 85 0.29 16.04 -28.08
C TYR A 85 -0.99 16.65 -27.45
N PHE A 86 -1.13 16.53 -26.14
CA PHE A 86 -2.30 17.03 -25.41
C PHE A 86 -2.21 18.52 -25.05
N SER A 87 -1.06 19.18 -25.22
CA SER A 87 -0.95 20.64 -25.06
C SER A 87 -1.95 21.39 -25.97
N ILE A 88 -2.25 20.82 -27.15
CA ILE A 88 -3.17 21.37 -28.14
C ILE A 88 -4.64 20.99 -27.83
N LYS A 89 -4.86 19.83 -27.18
CA LYS A 89 -6.20 19.25 -26.97
C LYS A 89 -6.79 19.47 -25.58
N GLY A 90 -5.99 19.94 -24.62
CA GLY A 90 -6.40 20.30 -23.26
C GLY A 90 -5.98 19.30 -22.18
N ARG A 91 -5.70 19.82 -20.97
CA ARG A 91 -5.17 19.05 -19.82
C ARG A 91 -6.05 17.89 -19.34
N GLY A 92 -7.38 17.96 -19.53
CA GLY A 92 -8.29 16.90 -19.11
C GLY A 92 -8.05 15.57 -19.84
N PHE A 93 -7.75 15.64 -21.14
CA PHE A 93 -7.44 14.45 -21.94
C PHE A 93 -6.10 13.82 -21.56
N LEU A 94 -5.10 14.64 -21.22
CA LEU A 94 -3.81 14.15 -20.70
C LEU A 94 -4.00 13.34 -19.41
N LEU A 95 -4.76 13.89 -18.45
CA LEU A 95 -5.02 13.21 -17.18
C LEU A 95 -5.82 11.91 -17.38
N SER A 96 -6.79 11.92 -18.30
CA SER A 96 -7.54 10.71 -18.67
C SER A 96 -6.62 9.64 -19.29
N TRP A 97 -5.80 10.01 -20.26
CA TRP A 97 -4.80 9.11 -20.86
C TRP A 97 -3.86 8.55 -19.78
N PHE A 98 -3.28 9.42 -18.96
CA PHE A 98 -2.35 9.03 -17.90
C PHE A 98 -2.98 8.02 -16.96
N TYR A 99 -4.23 8.28 -16.52
CA TYR A 99 -5.00 7.34 -15.70
C TYR A 99 -5.16 5.97 -16.38
N THR A 100 -5.37 5.90 -17.69
CA THR A 100 -5.47 4.61 -18.38
C THR A 100 -4.18 3.80 -18.38
N GLN A 101 -3.01 4.47 -18.31
CA GLN A 101 -1.71 3.81 -18.25
C GLN A 101 -1.42 3.24 -16.85
N VAL A 102 -1.75 3.99 -15.80
CA VAL A 102 -1.32 3.69 -14.42
C VAL A 102 -2.32 2.90 -13.59
N ARG A 103 -3.59 2.82 -14.02
CA ARG A 103 -4.63 2.08 -13.30
C ARG A 103 -4.34 0.57 -13.29
N ASN A 104 -5.03 -0.16 -12.42
CA ASN A 104 -5.02 -1.63 -12.43
C ASN A 104 -5.25 -2.17 -13.86
N LYS A 105 -4.36 -3.09 -14.27
CA LYS A 105 -4.28 -3.68 -15.62
C LYS A 105 -3.89 -2.70 -16.73
N GLY A 106 -3.40 -1.51 -16.42
CA GLY A 106 -2.78 -0.59 -17.37
C GLY A 106 -1.37 -1.02 -17.75
N GLU A 107 -0.80 -0.39 -18.77
CA GLU A 107 0.53 -0.73 -19.30
C GLU A 107 1.66 -0.49 -18.29
N TRP A 108 1.45 0.41 -17.32
CA TRP A 108 2.42 0.72 -16.27
C TRP A 108 2.04 0.11 -14.91
N ASP A 109 1.08 -0.82 -14.87
CA ASP A 109 0.79 -1.66 -13.70
C ASP A 109 1.80 -2.81 -13.60
N TYR A 110 3.02 -2.48 -13.15
CA TYR A 110 4.10 -3.47 -13.00
C TYR A 110 3.93 -4.42 -11.83
N LYS A 111 2.99 -4.13 -10.90
CA LYS A 111 2.66 -5.01 -9.78
C LYS A 111 1.91 -6.27 -10.25
N LYS A 112 1.29 -6.23 -11.42
CA LYS A 112 0.44 -7.31 -11.95
C LYS A 112 1.19 -8.65 -12.04
N GLY A 113 0.87 -9.55 -11.11
CA GLY A 113 1.49 -10.88 -11.02
C GLY A 113 2.95 -10.87 -10.56
N GLN A 114 3.50 -9.70 -10.22
CA GLN A 114 4.90 -9.51 -9.86
C GLN A 114 5.03 -8.46 -8.74
N PRO A 115 4.64 -8.79 -7.49
CA PRO A 115 4.64 -7.84 -6.37
C PRO A 115 6.01 -7.19 -6.11
N GLN A 116 7.11 -7.86 -6.49
CA GLN A 116 8.47 -7.34 -6.35
C GLN A 116 8.75 -6.05 -7.12
N TYR A 117 7.92 -5.69 -8.12
CA TYR A 117 8.07 -4.45 -8.90
C TYR A 117 7.13 -3.32 -8.44
N GLU A 118 6.46 -3.45 -7.30
CA GLU A 118 5.62 -2.40 -6.73
C GLU A 118 6.40 -1.08 -6.54
N SER A 119 7.59 -1.15 -5.92
CA SER A 119 8.45 0.03 -5.74
C SER A 119 8.87 0.67 -7.07
N PHE A 120 9.17 -0.15 -8.08
CA PHE A 120 9.47 0.37 -9.42
C PHE A 120 8.24 1.01 -10.07
N GLY A 121 7.06 0.44 -9.91
CA GLY A 121 5.81 1.04 -10.41
C GLY A 121 5.54 2.41 -9.81
N ASN A 122 5.71 2.56 -8.50
CA ASN A 122 5.54 3.83 -7.80
C ASN A 122 6.61 4.85 -8.22
N PHE A 123 7.85 4.42 -8.39
CA PHE A 123 8.91 5.24 -8.94
C PHE A 123 8.61 5.70 -10.39
N ASN A 124 8.23 4.77 -11.26
CA ASN A 124 7.88 5.06 -12.65
C ASN A 124 6.69 6.03 -12.72
N TYR A 125 5.64 5.82 -11.90
CA TYR A 125 4.48 6.72 -11.81
C TYR A 125 4.88 8.17 -11.55
N GLY A 126 5.74 8.42 -10.56
CA GLY A 126 6.24 9.76 -10.26
C GLY A 126 7.05 10.36 -11.41
N ALA A 127 7.91 9.53 -12.01
CA ALA A 127 8.80 9.95 -13.09
C ALA A 127 8.04 10.30 -14.39
N VAL A 128 7.19 9.39 -14.87
CA VAL A 128 6.39 9.56 -16.09
C VAL A 128 5.30 10.62 -15.92
N GLY A 129 4.72 10.76 -14.73
CA GLY A 129 3.77 11.83 -14.44
C GLY A 129 4.40 13.22 -14.55
N THR A 130 5.63 13.35 -14.02
CA THR A 130 6.41 14.58 -14.14
C THR A 130 6.79 14.86 -15.60
N ALA A 131 7.24 13.85 -16.35
CA ALA A 131 7.54 13.97 -17.78
C ALA A 131 6.31 14.36 -18.62
N ALA A 132 5.12 13.86 -18.25
CA ALA A 132 3.85 14.27 -18.83
C ALA A 132 3.44 15.71 -18.45
N GLY A 133 4.13 16.36 -17.50
CA GLY A 133 3.85 17.71 -17.04
C GLY A 133 2.74 17.80 -15.99
N ILE A 134 2.43 16.68 -15.32
CA ILE A 134 1.50 16.64 -14.19
C ILE A 134 2.23 17.14 -12.95
N SER A 135 1.60 18.02 -12.17
CA SER A 135 2.23 18.55 -10.97
C SER A 135 2.37 17.48 -9.89
N GLU A 136 3.45 17.58 -9.10
CA GLU A 136 3.70 16.73 -7.94
C GLU A 136 2.48 16.64 -7.01
N ALA A 137 1.83 17.77 -6.72
CA ALA A 137 0.64 17.80 -5.87
C ALA A 137 -0.53 16.98 -6.44
N VAL A 138 -0.68 16.87 -7.76
CA VAL A 138 -1.70 16.02 -8.39
C VAL A 138 -1.29 14.55 -8.31
N LEU A 139 -0.02 14.23 -8.56
CA LEU A 139 0.50 12.85 -8.49
C LEU A 139 0.36 12.27 -7.08
N LEU A 140 0.79 13.00 -6.06
CA LEU A 140 0.74 12.51 -4.67
C LEU A 140 -0.70 12.32 -4.18
N ARG A 141 -1.63 13.21 -4.56
CA ARG A 141 -3.06 13.08 -4.22
C ARG A 141 -3.73 11.92 -4.95
N ALA A 142 -3.42 11.74 -6.24
CA ALA A 142 -4.00 10.67 -7.03
C ALA A 142 -3.53 9.28 -6.56
N ALA A 143 -2.27 9.14 -6.14
CA ALA A 143 -1.76 7.93 -5.52
C ALA A 143 -2.50 7.59 -4.20
N GLY A 144 -2.63 8.56 -3.29
CA GLY A 144 -3.37 8.36 -2.04
C GLY A 144 -4.86 8.05 -2.24
N ALA A 145 -5.50 8.68 -3.23
CA ALA A 145 -6.89 8.37 -3.58
C ALA A 145 -7.04 6.94 -4.17
N ALA A 146 -6.08 6.50 -5.00
CA ALA A 146 -6.11 5.15 -5.57
C ALA A 146 -5.93 4.07 -4.50
N GLN A 147 -5.02 4.26 -3.55
CA GLN A 147 -4.81 3.35 -2.42
C GLN A 147 -6.06 3.28 -1.51
N SER A 148 -6.70 4.43 -1.28
CA SER A 148 -7.98 4.48 -0.56
C SER A 148 -9.05 3.65 -1.28
N LEU A 149 -9.29 3.90 -2.57
CA LEU A 149 -10.29 3.19 -3.38
C LEU A 149 -10.02 1.68 -3.50
N ALA A 150 -8.75 1.25 -3.47
CA ALA A 150 -8.37 -0.16 -3.51
C ALA A 150 -8.65 -0.91 -2.18
N GLY A 151 -9.08 -0.22 -1.12
CA GLY A 151 -9.36 -0.81 0.18
C GLY A 151 -8.10 -1.30 0.91
N THR A 152 -6.92 -0.86 0.46
CA THR A 152 -5.62 -1.22 1.02
C THR A 152 -5.18 -0.26 2.14
N SER A 153 -5.85 0.88 2.30
CA SER A 153 -5.72 1.78 3.45
C SER A 153 -6.64 1.36 4.61
N GLN A 154 -6.15 1.36 5.85
CA GLN A 154 -7.01 1.27 7.04
C GLN A 154 -7.92 2.50 7.10
N ALA A 155 -9.25 2.32 7.15
CA ALA A 155 -10.38 3.20 7.55
C ALA A 155 -10.34 4.74 7.37
N GLU A 156 -9.26 5.35 6.89
CA GLU A 156 -9.00 6.78 6.80
C GLU A 156 -9.29 7.31 5.40
N PHE A 157 -10.45 6.97 4.84
CA PHE A 157 -10.98 7.58 3.61
C PHE A 157 -11.17 9.12 3.70
N ASP A 158 -10.84 9.73 4.85
CA ASP A 158 -11.04 11.15 5.16
C ASP A 158 -9.81 12.05 4.93
N LYS A 159 -8.79 11.65 4.16
CA LYS A 159 -7.52 12.42 4.10
C LYS A 159 -6.87 12.61 2.73
N TRP A 160 -7.51 12.29 1.61
CA TRP A 160 -6.95 12.57 0.27
C TRP A 160 -6.78 14.08 -0.02
N TRP A 161 -7.47 14.93 0.74
CA TRP A 161 -7.33 16.40 0.73
C TRP A 161 -6.29 16.94 1.73
N SER A 162 -5.62 16.07 2.50
CA SER A 162 -4.62 16.46 3.52
C SER A 162 -3.19 16.55 2.93
N GLU A 163 -2.22 16.93 3.76
CA GLU A 163 -0.80 16.89 3.39
C GLU A 163 -0.32 15.44 3.16
N ALA A 164 0.81 15.26 2.46
CA ALA A 164 1.37 13.94 2.20
C ALA A 164 1.50 13.13 3.51
N PRO A 165 1.07 11.85 3.55
CA PRO A 165 0.96 10.92 2.41
C PRO A 165 -0.40 10.84 1.73
N CYS A 166 -1.37 11.71 2.03
CA CYS A 166 -2.70 11.69 1.40
C CYS A 166 -3.44 10.32 1.49
N GLY A 167 -3.11 9.47 2.47
CA GLY A 167 -3.67 8.12 2.63
C GLY A 167 -2.91 6.98 1.92
N ASP A 168 -1.76 7.27 1.29
CA ASP A 168 -0.92 6.28 0.60
C ASP A 168 0.05 5.53 1.55
N ASP A 169 0.63 4.41 1.08
CA ASP A 169 1.68 3.73 1.84
C ASP A 169 2.94 4.63 1.93
N PRO A 170 3.56 4.80 3.11
CA PRO A 170 4.75 5.63 3.25
C PRO A 170 5.92 5.25 2.36
N VAL A 171 6.09 3.96 2.03
CA VAL A 171 7.14 3.47 1.10
C VAL A 171 6.81 3.90 -0.32
N ASP A 172 5.55 3.79 -0.73
CA ASP A 172 5.09 4.17 -2.07
C ASP A 172 5.34 5.66 -2.31
N GLN A 173 5.03 6.50 -1.33
CA GLN A 173 5.29 7.95 -1.36
C GLN A 173 6.78 8.30 -1.50
N VAL A 174 7.68 7.51 -0.89
CA VAL A 174 9.13 7.71 -1.05
C VAL A 174 9.53 7.48 -2.50
N TRP A 175 9.05 6.40 -3.11
CA TRP A 175 9.39 6.07 -4.49
C TRP A 175 8.75 7.01 -5.50
N ILE A 176 7.50 7.43 -5.30
CA ILE A 176 6.84 8.44 -6.15
C ILE A 176 7.65 9.75 -6.14
N LYS A 177 8.03 10.24 -4.95
CA LYS A 177 8.86 11.45 -4.84
C LYS A 177 10.23 11.27 -5.49
N ALA A 178 10.89 10.14 -5.26
CA ALA A 178 12.16 9.83 -5.90
C ALA A 178 12.06 9.82 -7.43
N GLY A 179 10.95 9.32 -7.98
CA GLY A 179 10.67 9.33 -9.42
C GLY A 179 10.46 10.74 -9.97
N ILE A 180 9.71 11.57 -9.24
CA ILE A 180 9.51 13.00 -9.56
C ILE A 180 10.86 13.72 -9.60
N ASP A 181 11.69 13.55 -8.56
CA ASP A 181 13.01 14.17 -8.47
C ASP A 181 13.96 13.66 -9.55
N TYR A 182 13.89 12.36 -9.89
CA TYR A 182 14.63 11.78 -11.00
C TYR A 182 14.27 12.47 -12.33
N ALA A 183 12.98 12.58 -12.65
CA ALA A 183 12.53 13.24 -13.89
C ALA A 183 12.94 14.72 -13.93
N LYS A 184 12.76 15.47 -12.84
CA LYS A 184 13.23 16.86 -12.74
C LYS A 184 14.74 16.96 -12.98
N SER A 185 15.54 16.04 -12.43
CA SER A 185 17.00 16.02 -12.61
C SER A 185 17.44 15.75 -14.06
N LYS A 186 16.57 15.15 -14.87
CA LYS A 186 16.76 14.87 -16.30
C LYS A 186 16.22 15.99 -17.20
N GLY A 187 15.63 17.04 -16.63
CA GLY A 187 15.17 18.23 -17.36
C GLY A 187 13.73 18.14 -17.89
N TYR A 188 12.89 17.29 -17.30
CA TYR A 188 11.46 17.19 -17.63
C TYR A 188 10.58 18.22 -16.90
#